data_AF-A0A8T1EXE8-F1
#
_entry.id   AF-A0A8T1EXE8-F1
#
_cell.length_a   1.000
_cell.length_b   1.000
_cell.length_c   1.000
_cell.angle_alpha   90.00
_cell.angle_beta   90.00
_cell.angle_gamma   90.00
#
_symmetry.space_group_name_H-M   'P 1'
#
loop_
_entity.id
_entity.type
_entity.pdbx_description
1 polymer ?
#
loop_
_entity_poly.entity_id
_entity_poly.type
_entity_poly.pdbx_seq_one_letter_code
_entity_poly.pdbx_strand_id
1 'polypeptide(L)'
;MVKLFCAIVGEAGSAFSVRLDESDSVDDLKKAIAEDQKYDFAASKLQLFLAKKDDGAGAWLTEKDVKEGVSDTTGLKLLDAVRAEIGDVGLSQDDVRLQVAKEEVAALKGPVHVLVVVPEQGTSAPLVSDGGVFDRCSDPFFSKFQTVYQVGDWLEFPALLPLTERQKLYVRCSYKSIAAQALTKVDPNRRKYAVITGTPGIGKSVFVYYVMWRLIKDKKRVLFITRQPPIYFDGSTIHECKQLPYSGNQQFWSPDLWCLVDSVDPTNVAGMPIECCSVLLSSTPRRDCISEFKKLAPTPDVFYMPLWTKEELATIAPMYPHAAAVWENRFECLGGVPRLLFSR
;
A
#
# COMPACT_ATOMS: atom_id res chain seq x y z
N MET A 1 12.49 -32.91 25.37
CA MET A 1 11.79 -31.61 25.34
C MET A 1 12.75 -30.42 25.49
N VAL A 2 12.95 -29.70 24.40
CA VAL A 2 13.80 -28.51 24.25
C VAL A 2 12.92 -27.26 24.21
N LYS A 3 13.40 -26.14 24.78
CA LYS A 3 12.74 -24.82 24.67
C LYS A 3 13.52 -23.96 23.67
N LEU A 4 12.90 -23.68 22.54
CA LEU A 4 13.46 -22.83 21.48
C LEU A 4 12.94 -21.40 21.63
N PHE A 5 13.77 -20.44 21.26
CA PHE A 5 13.38 -19.04 21.11
C PHE A 5 13.39 -18.67 19.64
N CYS A 6 12.26 -18.16 19.17
CA CYS A 6 11.99 -17.86 17.77
C CYS A 6 11.78 -16.35 17.60
N ALA A 7 12.13 -15.82 16.44
CA ALA A 7 11.79 -14.45 16.08
C ALA A 7 11.30 -14.32 14.63
N ILE A 8 10.41 -13.37 14.38
CA ILE A 8 9.85 -13.11 13.05
C ILE A 8 10.72 -12.11 12.29
N VAL A 9 11.10 -12.45 11.06
CA VAL A 9 11.89 -11.56 10.19
C VAL A 9 11.06 -10.35 9.77
N GLY A 10 11.60 -9.15 9.92
CA GLY A 10 10.93 -7.89 9.58
C GLY A 10 9.99 -7.31 10.66
N GLU A 11 9.79 -7.97 11.79
CA GLU A 11 8.98 -7.46 12.91
C GLU A 11 9.88 -7.03 14.09
N ALA A 12 9.86 -5.74 14.42
CA ALA A 12 10.65 -5.21 15.52
C ALA A 12 10.08 -5.64 16.89
N GLY A 13 10.83 -6.47 17.63
CA GLY A 13 10.56 -6.78 19.03
C GLY A 13 9.78 -8.08 19.34
N SER A 14 9.75 -9.04 18.43
CA SER A 14 8.99 -10.29 18.60
C SER A 14 9.90 -11.51 18.79
N ALA A 15 10.45 -11.71 19.99
CA ALA A 15 11.03 -13.00 20.37
C ALA A 15 10.04 -13.78 21.24
N PHE A 16 9.67 -14.98 20.84
CA PHE A 16 8.74 -15.87 21.53
C PHE A 16 9.34 -17.26 21.70
N SER A 17 8.72 -18.13 22.50
CA SER A 17 9.29 -19.45 22.79
C SER A 17 8.35 -20.60 22.48
N VAL A 18 8.87 -21.65 21.85
CA VAL A 18 8.15 -22.89 21.53
C VAL A 18 8.84 -24.07 22.22
N ARG A 19 8.08 -25.08 22.64
CA ARG A 19 8.59 -26.30 23.27
C ARG A 19 8.30 -27.51 22.41
N LEU A 20 9.33 -28.30 22.09
CA LEU A 20 9.27 -29.48 21.21
C LEU A 20 10.15 -30.59 21.77
N ASP A 21 9.93 -31.84 21.35
CA ASP A 21 10.88 -32.92 21.59
C ASP A 21 12.01 -32.94 20.55
N GLU A 22 13.13 -33.60 20.85
CA GLU A 22 14.26 -33.66 19.92
C GLU A 22 13.95 -34.55 18.71
N SER A 23 13.09 -35.57 18.92
CA SER A 23 12.59 -36.44 17.86
C SER A 23 11.48 -35.80 17.01
N ASP A 24 10.99 -34.61 17.39
CA ASP A 24 10.00 -33.90 16.58
C ASP A 24 10.64 -33.39 15.29
N SER A 25 9.85 -33.30 14.23
CA SER A 25 10.36 -32.87 12.92
C SER A 25 10.33 -31.35 12.73
N VAL A 26 11.01 -30.86 11.71
CA VAL A 26 10.88 -29.46 11.26
C VAL A 26 9.43 -29.10 10.90
N ASP A 27 8.61 -30.06 10.42
CA ASP A 27 7.18 -29.84 10.18
C ASP A 27 6.41 -29.57 11.48
N ASP A 28 6.73 -30.32 12.54
CA ASP A 28 6.09 -30.16 13.84
C ASP A 28 6.48 -28.81 14.47
N LEU A 29 7.72 -28.37 14.28
CA LEU A 29 8.15 -27.01 14.62
C LEU A 29 7.34 -25.94 13.87
N LYS A 30 7.12 -26.09 12.56
CA LYS A 30 6.29 -25.15 11.78
C LYS A 30 4.86 -25.11 12.31
N LYS A 31 4.26 -26.26 12.61
CA LYS A 31 2.89 -26.35 13.16
C LYS A 31 2.80 -25.68 14.52
N ALA A 32 3.75 -25.95 15.42
CA ALA A 32 3.77 -25.36 16.75
C ALA A 32 3.90 -23.83 16.71
N ILE A 33 4.73 -23.28 15.81
CA ILE A 33 4.82 -21.83 15.58
C ILE A 33 3.50 -21.26 15.05
N ALA A 34 2.90 -21.91 14.06
CA ALA A 34 1.66 -21.42 13.47
C ALA A 34 0.48 -21.43 14.44
N GLU A 35 0.40 -22.43 15.32
CA GLU A 35 -0.61 -22.53 16.37
C GLU A 35 -0.39 -21.47 17.47
N ASP A 36 0.85 -21.30 17.94
CA ASP A 36 1.20 -20.30 18.97
C ASP A 36 0.91 -18.86 18.49
N GLN A 37 1.30 -18.55 17.25
CA GLN A 37 1.11 -17.23 16.63
C GLN A 37 -0.29 -17.05 16.02
N LYS A 38 -1.13 -18.08 16.01
CA LYS A 38 -2.51 -18.07 15.47
C LYS A 38 -2.60 -17.61 14.02
N TYR A 39 -1.68 -18.09 13.19
CA TYR A 39 -1.72 -17.81 11.76
C TYR A 39 -2.92 -18.49 11.08
N ASP A 40 -3.58 -17.79 10.14
CA ASP A 40 -4.72 -18.30 9.38
C ASP A 40 -4.32 -18.93 8.02
N PHE A 41 -3.04 -19.26 7.85
CA PHE A 41 -2.50 -20.00 6.72
C PHE A 41 -1.86 -21.32 7.12
N ALA A 42 -1.67 -22.19 6.12
CA ALA A 42 -0.99 -23.46 6.30
C ALA A 42 0.45 -23.27 6.81
N ALA A 43 0.78 -23.89 7.94
CA ALA A 43 2.12 -23.86 8.56
C ALA A 43 3.27 -24.21 7.60
N SER A 44 3.00 -25.03 6.57
CA SER A 44 3.96 -25.39 5.52
C SER A 44 4.52 -24.19 4.76
N LYS A 45 3.81 -23.06 4.74
CA LYS A 45 4.25 -21.83 4.08
C LYS A 45 5.26 -21.02 4.89
N LEU A 46 5.47 -21.33 6.18
CA LEU A 46 6.55 -20.74 6.97
C LEU A 46 7.91 -21.21 6.43
N GLN A 47 8.88 -20.30 6.36
CA GLN A 47 10.29 -20.66 6.16
C GLN A 47 11.04 -20.45 7.47
N LEU A 48 11.85 -21.43 7.85
CA LEU A 48 12.58 -21.43 9.12
C LEU A 48 14.08 -21.41 8.82
N PHE A 49 14.82 -20.56 9.53
CA PHE A 49 16.26 -20.46 9.41
C PHE A 49 16.90 -20.64 10.78
N LEU A 50 18.07 -21.29 10.80
CA LEU A 50 18.90 -21.34 11.99
C LEU A 50 19.47 -19.95 12.25
N ALA A 51 19.22 -19.39 13.42
CA ALA A 51 19.66 -18.05 13.78
C ALA A 51 21.15 -17.99 14.19
N LYS A 52 21.98 -18.87 13.63
CA LYS A 52 23.44 -18.83 13.72
C LYS A 52 24.00 -18.16 12.48
N LYS A 53 24.93 -17.22 12.67
CA LYS A 53 25.69 -16.59 11.58
C LYS A 53 26.56 -17.63 10.85
N ASP A 54 27.13 -17.23 9.72
CA ASP A 54 28.09 -18.03 8.95
C ASP A 54 27.54 -19.44 8.60
N ASP A 55 26.31 -19.50 8.10
CA ASP A 55 25.62 -20.73 7.67
C ASP A 55 25.54 -21.84 8.73
N GLY A 56 25.30 -21.44 9.99
CA GLY A 56 25.14 -22.39 11.09
C GLY A 56 26.41 -22.69 11.89
N ALA A 57 27.56 -22.13 11.51
CA ALA A 57 28.84 -22.35 12.18
C ALA A 57 29.24 -21.22 13.16
N GLY A 58 28.60 -20.05 13.05
CA GLY A 58 28.90 -18.87 13.84
C GLY A 58 28.10 -18.76 15.15
N ALA A 59 28.21 -17.60 15.80
CA ALA A 59 27.46 -17.29 17.01
C ALA A 59 25.96 -17.13 16.72
N TRP A 60 25.12 -17.42 17.73
CA TRP A 60 23.70 -17.13 17.70
C TRP A 60 23.44 -15.63 17.57
N LEU A 61 22.38 -15.27 16.87
CA LEU A 61 21.77 -13.94 16.94
C LEU A 61 21.20 -13.73 18.33
N THR A 62 21.26 -12.51 18.82
CA THR A 62 20.69 -12.13 20.12
C THR A 62 19.33 -11.47 19.97
N GLU A 63 18.54 -11.44 21.04
CA GLU A 63 17.30 -10.66 21.08
C GLU A 63 17.54 -9.17 20.75
N LYS A 64 18.72 -8.64 21.09
CA LYS A 64 19.14 -7.29 20.70
C LYS A 64 19.30 -7.15 19.18
N ASP A 65 19.95 -8.11 18.51
CA ASP A 65 20.11 -8.11 17.05
C ASP A 65 18.75 -8.14 16.35
N VAL A 66 17.81 -8.95 16.86
CA VAL A 66 16.42 -8.99 16.38
C VAL A 66 15.70 -7.67 16.60
N LYS A 67 15.90 -7.02 17.75
CA LYS A 67 15.28 -5.73 18.09
C LYS A 67 15.79 -4.57 17.24
N GLU A 68 17.07 -4.60 16.85
CA GLU A 68 17.67 -3.62 15.93
C GLU A 68 17.22 -3.82 14.48
N GLY A 69 16.59 -4.97 14.19
CA GLY A 69 15.94 -5.29 12.92
C GLY A 69 16.80 -6.19 12.05
N VAL A 70 16.38 -7.46 11.91
CA VAL A 70 16.96 -8.39 10.93
C VAL A 70 16.20 -8.20 9.61
N SER A 71 16.87 -7.59 8.63
CA SER A 71 16.26 -7.20 7.35
C SER A 71 16.31 -8.28 6.27
N ASP A 72 17.18 -9.29 6.41
CA ASP A 72 17.29 -10.40 5.46
C ASP A 72 17.78 -11.69 6.16
N THR A 73 17.71 -12.81 5.44
CA THR A 73 18.17 -14.14 5.90
C THR A 73 19.49 -14.54 5.24
N THR A 74 20.25 -13.56 4.74
CA THR A 74 21.47 -13.80 3.95
C THR A 74 22.55 -14.37 4.85
N GLY A 75 23.10 -15.53 4.48
CA GLY A 75 24.15 -16.21 5.25
C GLY A 75 23.64 -17.02 6.45
N LEU A 76 22.33 -17.28 6.53
CA LEU A 76 21.72 -18.19 7.50
C LEU A 76 21.33 -19.51 6.86
N LYS A 77 21.42 -20.59 7.64
CA LYS A 77 21.07 -21.94 7.19
C LYS A 77 19.56 -22.13 7.15
N LEU A 78 19.03 -22.42 5.96
CA LEU A 78 17.61 -22.77 5.78
C LEU A 78 17.33 -24.18 6.30
N LEU A 79 16.24 -24.34 7.05
CA LEU A 79 15.72 -25.64 7.50
C LEU A 79 14.70 -26.17 6.48
N ASP A 80 15.18 -26.60 5.32
CA ASP A 80 14.35 -27.08 4.20
C ASP A 80 13.98 -28.57 4.29
N ALA A 81 14.77 -29.36 5.02
CA ALA A 81 14.52 -30.77 5.28
C ALA A 81 13.37 -30.96 6.27
N VAL A 82 12.12 -30.93 5.76
CA VAL A 82 10.88 -31.00 6.55
C VAL A 82 10.79 -32.23 7.48
N ARG A 83 11.42 -33.34 7.11
CA ARG A 83 11.43 -34.59 7.88
C ARG A 83 12.63 -34.73 8.82
N ALA A 84 13.57 -33.79 8.80
CA ALA A 84 14.71 -33.84 9.70
C ALA A 84 14.22 -33.62 11.14
N GLU A 85 14.79 -34.37 12.07
CA GLU A 85 14.54 -34.23 13.50
C GLU A 85 15.23 -32.97 14.03
N ILE A 86 14.63 -32.33 15.03
CA ILE A 86 15.15 -31.10 15.65
C ILE A 86 16.57 -31.33 16.20
N GLY A 87 16.84 -32.52 16.74
CA GLY A 87 18.18 -32.91 17.20
C GLY A 87 19.26 -32.88 16.11
N ASP A 88 18.91 -33.18 14.86
CA ASP A 88 19.86 -33.33 13.75
C ASP A 88 20.13 -32.02 12.98
N VAL A 89 19.32 -30.98 13.24
CA VAL A 89 19.41 -29.69 12.52
C VAL A 89 20.13 -28.59 13.31
N GLY A 90 20.81 -28.95 14.40
CA GLY A 90 21.54 -28.00 15.25
C GLY A 90 20.66 -27.24 16.24
N LEU A 91 19.53 -27.84 16.61
CA LEU A 91 18.57 -27.36 17.61
C LEU A 91 18.40 -28.36 18.79
N SER A 92 19.38 -29.24 18.98
CA SER A 92 19.39 -30.18 20.11
C SER A 92 19.45 -29.46 21.46
N GLN A 93 19.11 -30.16 22.54
CA GLN A 93 19.23 -29.62 23.89
C GLN A 93 20.66 -29.14 24.19
N ASP A 94 21.68 -29.83 23.68
CA ASP A 94 23.07 -29.45 23.89
C ASP A 94 23.48 -28.22 23.07
N ASP A 95 22.92 -28.03 21.87
CA ASP A 95 23.18 -26.86 21.01
C ASP A 95 22.54 -25.57 21.54
N VAL A 96 21.37 -25.70 22.17
CA VAL A 96 20.50 -24.61 22.64
C VAL A 96 20.85 -24.19 24.07
N ARG A 97 21.54 -25.06 24.83
CA ARG A 97 21.83 -24.85 26.24
C ARG A 97 23.00 -23.90 26.44
N LEU A 98 22.68 -22.61 26.50
CA LEU A 98 23.58 -21.57 26.99
C LEU A 98 23.28 -21.26 28.47
N GLN A 99 24.33 -21.25 29.30
CA GLN A 99 24.26 -20.75 30.69
C GLN A 99 24.22 -19.22 30.67
N VAL A 100 23.09 -18.64 30.28
CA VAL A 100 22.91 -17.18 30.31
C VAL A 100 22.67 -16.76 31.76
N ALA A 101 23.55 -15.93 32.32
CA ALA A 101 23.37 -15.37 33.66
C ALA A 101 22.12 -14.48 33.69
N LYS A 102 21.43 -14.38 34.85
CA LYS A 102 20.19 -13.59 34.98
C LYS A 102 20.37 -12.14 34.53
N GLU A 103 21.57 -11.58 34.69
CA GLU A 103 21.92 -10.23 34.27
C GLU A 103 21.96 -10.04 32.74
N GLU A 104 22.28 -11.08 31.98
CA GLU A 104 22.39 -11.01 30.50
C GLU A 104 21.03 -11.14 29.81
N VAL A 105 20.09 -11.85 30.44
CA VAL A 105 18.67 -11.90 30.02
C VAL A 105 18.04 -10.50 30.12
N ALA A 106 18.34 -9.74 31.18
CA ALA A 106 17.86 -8.36 31.34
C ALA A 106 18.45 -7.39 30.29
N ALA A 107 19.58 -7.75 29.67
CA ALA A 107 20.26 -6.95 28.66
C ALA A 107 19.89 -7.33 27.20
N LEU A 108 18.89 -8.20 26.98
CA LEU A 108 18.49 -8.72 25.66
C LEU A 108 19.64 -9.45 24.93
N LYS A 109 20.59 -10.04 25.67
CA LYS A 109 21.70 -10.80 25.10
C LYS A 109 21.38 -12.29 24.94
N GLY A 110 20.14 -12.70 25.22
CA GLY A 110 19.70 -14.06 25.05
C GLY A 110 19.77 -14.51 23.58
N PRO A 111 20.15 -15.76 23.30
CA PRO A 111 20.21 -16.29 21.94
C PRO A 111 18.79 -16.52 21.37
N VAL A 112 18.61 -16.09 20.12
CA VAL A 112 17.50 -16.52 19.26
C VAL A 112 17.98 -17.74 18.50
N HIS A 113 17.16 -18.79 18.46
CA HIS A 113 17.52 -20.08 17.89
C HIS A 113 16.98 -20.24 16.46
N VAL A 114 15.76 -19.73 16.21
CA VAL A 114 15.09 -19.87 14.93
C VAL A 114 14.60 -18.50 14.44
N LEU A 115 14.91 -18.16 13.20
CA LEU A 115 14.24 -17.06 12.49
C LEU A 115 13.11 -17.61 11.63
N VAL A 116 11.95 -16.99 11.76
CA VAL A 116 10.72 -17.36 11.06
C VAL A 116 10.43 -16.31 10.01
N VAL A 117 10.45 -16.71 8.74
CA VAL A 117 9.92 -15.90 7.64
C VAL A 117 8.48 -16.32 7.42
N VAL A 118 7.59 -15.36 7.68
CA VAL A 118 6.16 -15.52 7.49
C VAL A 118 5.85 -15.19 6.02
N PRO A 119 5.17 -16.08 5.29
CA PRO A 119 4.69 -15.78 3.93
C PRO A 119 3.75 -14.58 4.03
N GLU A 120 3.96 -13.58 3.18
CA GLU A 120 3.19 -12.33 3.24
C GLU A 120 1.68 -12.58 3.22
N GLN A 121 1.08 -12.54 4.40
CA GLN A 121 -0.35 -12.39 4.56
C GLN A 121 -0.63 -10.93 4.77
N GLY A 122 -1.06 -10.27 3.69
CA GLY A 122 -1.89 -9.08 3.78
C GLY A 122 -1.42 -7.97 4.72
N THR A 123 -0.11 -7.74 4.87
CA THR A 123 0.39 -6.49 5.46
C THR A 123 1.72 -6.13 4.81
N SER A 124 1.62 -5.26 3.80
CA SER A 124 2.66 -4.42 3.19
C SER A 124 4.13 -4.82 3.43
N ALA A 125 4.66 -5.67 2.55
CA ALA A 125 6.07 -5.61 2.16
C ALA A 125 6.18 -4.98 0.75
N PRO A 126 7.28 -4.26 0.47
CA PRO A 126 7.50 -3.60 -0.82
C PRO A 126 7.67 -4.65 -1.92
N LEU A 127 7.18 -4.31 -3.11
CA LEU A 127 7.21 -5.18 -4.27
C LEU A 127 8.59 -5.81 -4.49
N VAL A 128 8.59 -7.15 -4.51
CA VAL A 128 9.61 -7.94 -5.21
C VAL A 128 9.88 -7.28 -6.55
N SER A 129 11.17 -7.02 -6.81
CA SER A 129 11.67 -6.41 -8.03
C SER A 129 11.26 -7.24 -9.24
N ASP A 130 10.14 -6.87 -9.85
CA ASP A 130 9.71 -7.36 -11.16
C ASP A 130 10.62 -6.72 -12.21
N GLY A 131 11.88 -7.18 -12.32
CA GLY A 131 12.78 -6.91 -13.44
C GLY A 131 13.04 -5.44 -13.83
N GLY A 132 12.83 -4.46 -12.94
CA GLY A 132 12.98 -3.03 -13.26
C GLY A 132 11.71 -2.34 -13.79
N VAL A 133 10.52 -2.89 -13.53
CA VAL A 133 9.21 -2.28 -13.85
C VAL A 133 8.95 -0.98 -13.05
N PHE A 134 9.44 -0.92 -11.82
CA PHE A 134 9.30 0.19 -10.90
C PHE A 134 10.62 0.93 -10.74
N ASP A 135 10.64 2.20 -11.11
CA ASP A 135 11.74 3.10 -10.82
C ASP A 135 11.39 4.00 -9.64
N ARG A 136 12.43 4.53 -8.97
CA ARG A 136 12.23 5.62 -8.02
C ARG A 136 11.53 6.78 -8.72
N CYS A 137 10.47 7.29 -8.10
CA CYS A 137 9.73 8.42 -8.64
C CYS A 137 10.65 9.65 -8.78
N SER A 138 10.86 10.06 -10.02
CA SER A 138 11.69 11.21 -10.41
C SER A 138 10.87 12.50 -10.53
N ASP A 139 9.54 12.37 -10.67
CA ASP A 139 8.63 13.50 -10.74
C ASP A 139 8.68 14.34 -9.44
N PRO A 140 8.93 15.65 -9.54
CA PRO A 140 9.16 16.51 -8.38
C PRO A 140 7.89 16.73 -7.53
N PHE A 141 6.71 16.52 -8.11
CA PHE A 141 5.43 16.59 -7.41
C PHE A 141 5.12 15.27 -6.72
N PHE A 142 5.16 14.14 -7.44
CA PHE A 142 4.81 12.84 -6.89
C PHE A 142 5.82 12.30 -5.86
N SER A 143 7.12 12.53 -6.07
CA SER A 143 8.16 12.13 -5.11
C SER A 143 7.98 12.74 -3.71
N LYS A 144 7.31 13.89 -3.63
CA LYS A 144 7.02 14.59 -2.37
C LYS A 144 5.56 14.45 -1.93
N PHE A 145 4.73 13.72 -2.66
CA PHE A 145 3.28 13.68 -2.42
C PHE A 145 2.90 13.12 -1.05
N GLN A 146 3.72 12.24 -0.48
CA GLN A 146 3.50 11.68 0.86
C GLN A 146 3.57 12.74 1.97
N THR A 147 4.31 13.83 1.74
CA THR A 147 4.47 14.92 2.71
C THR A 147 3.28 15.88 2.72
N VAL A 148 2.35 15.77 1.77
CA VAL A 148 1.12 16.57 1.69
C VAL A 148 0.29 16.39 2.95
N TYR A 149 -0.15 17.49 3.54
CA TYR A 149 -1.00 17.52 4.72
C TYR A 149 -2.18 18.46 4.48
N GLN A 150 -3.23 18.25 5.29
CA GLN A 150 -4.42 19.09 5.25
C GLN A 150 -4.30 20.20 6.30
N VAL A 151 -4.53 21.45 5.90
CA VAL A 151 -4.62 22.63 6.76
C VAL A 151 -5.99 23.27 6.56
N GLY A 152 -6.87 23.13 7.55
CA GLY A 152 -8.27 23.53 7.41
C GLY A 152 -8.94 22.78 6.25
N ASP A 153 -9.51 23.52 5.30
CA ASP A 153 -10.12 22.97 4.08
C ASP A 153 -9.17 22.96 2.87
N TRP A 154 -7.85 22.96 3.09
CA TRP A 154 -6.85 22.95 2.03
C TRP A 154 -5.91 21.76 2.14
N LEU A 155 -5.63 21.10 1.02
CA LEU A 155 -4.42 20.30 0.88
C LEU A 155 -3.29 21.19 0.40
N GLU A 156 -2.16 21.18 1.09
CA GLU A 156 -0.97 21.94 0.73
C GLU A 156 0.09 21.03 0.11
N PHE A 157 0.50 21.36 -1.12
CA PHE A 157 1.48 20.62 -1.89
C PHE A 157 2.85 21.29 -1.86
N PRO A 158 3.93 20.52 -1.72
CA PRO A 158 5.30 21.04 -1.75
C PRO A 158 5.74 21.50 -3.15
N ALA A 159 5.00 21.11 -4.19
CA ALA A 159 5.22 21.50 -5.58
C ALA A 159 3.89 21.87 -6.25
N LEU A 160 3.93 22.46 -7.45
CA LEU A 160 2.73 22.85 -8.18
C LEU A 160 1.96 21.60 -8.64
N LEU A 161 0.67 21.55 -8.31
CA LEU A 161 -0.25 20.52 -8.79
C LEU A 161 -0.35 20.62 -10.32
N PRO A 162 -0.03 19.56 -11.10
CA PRO A 162 0.07 19.64 -12.56
C PRO A 162 -1.18 20.17 -13.28
N LEU A 163 -2.37 19.91 -12.73
CA LEU A 163 -3.64 20.31 -13.37
C LEU A 163 -4.03 21.77 -13.14
N THR A 164 -3.54 22.39 -12.08
CA THR A 164 -3.97 23.74 -11.67
C THR A 164 -2.84 24.74 -11.61
N GLU A 165 -1.59 24.26 -11.60
CA GLU A 165 -0.39 25.08 -11.37
C GLU A 165 -0.48 25.84 -10.04
N ARG A 166 -1.05 25.21 -9.01
CA ARG A 166 -1.20 25.76 -7.66
C ARG A 166 -0.61 24.80 -6.63
N GLN A 167 -0.11 25.36 -5.53
CA GLN A 167 0.40 24.59 -4.40
C GLN A 167 -0.69 24.24 -3.38
N LYS A 168 -1.96 24.61 -3.61
CA LYS A 168 -3.06 24.26 -2.71
C LYS A 168 -4.27 23.75 -3.49
N LEU A 169 -5.01 22.83 -2.90
CA LEU A 169 -6.29 22.31 -3.41
C LEU A 169 -7.35 22.47 -2.33
N TYR A 170 -8.47 23.11 -2.68
CA TYR A 170 -9.59 23.30 -1.78
C TYR A 170 -10.44 22.03 -1.66
N VAL A 171 -10.58 21.51 -0.44
CA VAL A 171 -11.29 20.28 -0.11
C VAL A 171 -12.76 20.60 0.15
N ARG A 172 -13.55 20.50 -0.92
CA ARG A 172 -15.00 20.71 -0.88
C ARG A 172 -15.70 19.72 0.07
N CYS A 173 -16.83 20.13 0.65
CA CYS A 173 -17.71 19.21 1.38
C CYS A 173 -18.16 18.04 0.50
N SER A 174 -18.41 18.31 -0.80
CA SER A 174 -18.75 17.27 -1.78
C SER A 174 -17.61 16.29 -2.03
N TYR A 175 -16.34 16.70 -1.92
CA TYR A 175 -15.21 15.78 -2.02
C TYR A 175 -15.20 14.82 -0.85
N LYS A 176 -15.42 15.33 0.38
CA LYS A 176 -15.48 14.52 1.59
C LYS A 176 -16.58 13.45 1.49
N SER A 177 -17.81 13.86 1.11
CA SER A 177 -18.95 12.95 1.02
C SER A 177 -18.83 11.91 -0.10
N ILE A 178 -18.42 12.34 -1.30
CA ILE A 178 -18.23 11.44 -2.45
C ILE A 178 -17.12 10.42 -2.15
N ALA A 179 -15.96 10.87 -1.65
CA ALA A 179 -14.85 9.96 -1.37
C ALA A 179 -15.17 8.98 -0.23
N ALA A 180 -15.91 9.41 0.80
CA ALA A 180 -16.35 8.51 1.86
C ALA A 180 -17.18 7.35 1.30
N GLN A 181 -18.12 7.62 0.40
CA GLN A 181 -18.96 6.57 -0.20
C GLN A 181 -18.21 5.75 -1.26
N ALA A 182 -17.50 6.42 -2.17
CA ALA A 182 -16.80 5.78 -3.29
C ALA A 182 -15.70 4.80 -2.84
N LEU A 183 -15.04 5.09 -1.71
CA LEU A 183 -13.96 4.25 -1.18
C LEU A 183 -14.43 3.20 -0.16
N THR A 184 -15.70 3.23 0.24
CA THR A 184 -16.24 2.28 1.23
C THR A 184 -16.41 0.90 0.60
N LYS A 185 -15.82 -0.09 1.26
CA LYS A 185 -15.99 -1.51 0.98
C LYS A 185 -16.74 -2.17 2.13
N VAL A 186 -17.81 -2.90 1.81
CA VAL A 186 -18.53 -3.72 2.80
C VAL A 186 -17.65 -4.90 3.23
N ASP A 187 -16.92 -5.48 2.27
CA ASP A 187 -15.94 -6.54 2.48
C ASP A 187 -14.58 -6.05 1.96
N PRO A 188 -13.55 -5.91 2.81
CA PRO A 188 -12.21 -5.46 2.40
C PRO A 188 -11.58 -6.33 1.30
N ASN A 189 -11.92 -7.62 1.26
CA ASN A 189 -11.40 -8.60 0.30
C ASN A 189 -12.11 -8.52 -1.05
N ARG A 190 -13.19 -7.74 -1.16
CA ARG A 190 -13.87 -7.49 -2.44
C ARG A 190 -13.33 -6.24 -3.10
N ARG A 191 -13.30 -6.28 -4.42
CA ARG A 191 -13.03 -5.12 -5.26
C ARG A 191 -14.22 -4.15 -5.25
N LYS A 192 -13.92 -2.87 -5.42
CA LYS A 192 -14.92 -1.80 -5.50
C LYS A 192 -14.74 -1.02 -6.79
N TYR A 193 -15.84 -0.74 -7.49
CA TYR A 193 -15.85 0.14 -8.64
C TYR A 193 -16.67 1.40 -8.35
N ALA A 194 -16.09 2.55 -8.67
CA ALA A 194 -16.74 3.85 -8.55
C ALA A 194 -16.46 4.72 -9.77
N VAL A 195 -17.48 5.44 -10.22
CA VAL A 195 -17.41 6.41 -11.32
C VAL A 195 -17.75 7.79 -10.78
N ILE A 196 -16.84 8.74 -10.93
CA ILE A 196 -17.07 10.14 -10.63
C ILE A 196 -17.37 10.86 -11.93
N THR A 197 -18.59 11.39 -12.06
CA THR A 197 -19.06 12.07 -13.25
C THR A 197 -19.64 13.45 -12.97
N GLY A 198 -19.94 14.21 -14.02
CA GLY A 198 -20.45 15.59 -13.91
C GLY A 198 -19.84 16.53 -14.94
N THR A 199 -20.23 17.81 -14.86
CA THR A 199 -19.90 18.85 -15.84
C THR A 199 -18.39 18.92 -16.14
N PRO A 200 -17.97 19.01 -17.42
CA PRO A 200 -16.57 19.22 -17.76
C PRO A 200 -16.02 20.48 -17.08
N GLY A 201 -14.85 20.39 -16.43
CA GLY A 201 -14.21 21.54 -15.76
C GLY A 201 -14.64 21.76 -14.31
N ILE A 202 -15.46 20.87 -13.75
CA ILE A 202 -15.94 20.98 -12.37
C ILE A 202 -14.94 20.52 -11.29
N GLY A 203 -13.79 19.99 -11.70
CA GLY A 203 -12.74 19.53 -10.79
C GLY A 203 -12.71 18.02 -10.51
N LYS A 204 -13.27 17.17 -11.39
CA LYS A 204 -13.21 15.70 -11.24
C LYS A 204 -11.76 15.16 -11.25
N SER A 205 -10.95 15.63 -12.20
CA SER A 205 -9.52 15.28 -12.27
C SER A 205 -8.76 15.73 -11.03
N VAL A 206 -9.09 16.90 -10.48
CA VAL A 206 -8.50 17.44 -9.23
C VAL A 206 -8.93 16.60 -8.02
N PHE A 207 -10.18 16.13 -7.99
CA PHE A 207 -10.69 15.23 -6.96
C PHE A 207 -9.93 13.89 -6.90
N VAL A 208 -9.42 13.38 -8.03
CA VAL A 208 -8.60 12.16 -8.02
C VAL A 208 -7.35 12.33 -7.17
N TYR A 209 -6.71 13.52 -7.16
CA TYR A 209 -5.56 13.79 -6.29
C TYR A 209 -5.97 13.82 -4.80
N TYR A 210 -7.15 14.34 -4.47
CA TYR A 210 -7.69 14.25 -3.11
C TYR A 210 -7.92 12.80 -2.66
N VAL A 211 -8.48 11.96 -3.55
CA VAL A 211 -8.63 10.52 -3.30
C VAL A 211 -7.29 9.82 -3.13
N MET A 212 -6.32 10.09 -4.01
CA MET A 212 -4.97 9.57 -3.93
C MET A 212 -4.33 9.92 -2.59
N TRP A 213 -4.43 11.18 -2.16
CA TRP A 213 -3.94 11.64 -0.87
C TRP A 213 -4.58 10.86 0.30
N ARG A 214 -5.90 10.68 0.31
CA ARG A 214 -6.59 9.89 1.35
C ARG A 214 -6.08 8.46 1.41
N LEU A 215 -6.04 7.78 0.27
CA LEU A 215 -5.59 6.39 0.19
C LEU A 215 -4.13 6.22 0.64
N ILE A 216 -3.25 7.16 0.27
CA ILE A 216 -1.85 7.17 0.71
C ILE A 216 -1.73 7.37 2.23
N LYS A 217 -2.53 8.27 2.81
CA LYS A 217 -2.58 8.46 4.28
C LYS A 217 -3.08 7.21 5.00
N ASP A 218 -4.02 6.50 4.39
CA ASP A 218 -4.54 5.21 4.88
C ASP A 218 -3.63 4.02 4.53
N LYS A 219 -2.42 4.28 4.00
CA LYS A 219 -1.41 3.27 3.62
C LYS A 219 -1.94 2.21 2.65
N LYS A 220 -2.97 2.56 1.86
CA LYS A 220 -3.53 1.69 0.82
C LYS A 220 -2.66 1.76 -0.43
N ARG A 221 -2.54 0.63 -1.14
CA ARG A 221 -1.83 0.56 -2.41
C ARG A 221 -2.61 1.32 -3.47
N VAL A 222 -1.93 2.16 -4.23
CA VAL A 222 -2.55 3.03 -5.25
C VAL A 222 -1.77 2.94 -6.54
N LEU A 223 -2.45 2.64 -7.65
CA LEU A 223 -1.93 2.79 -9.00
C LEU A 223 -2.67 3.95 -9.67
N PHE A 224 -2.00 5.09 -9.83
CA PHE A 224 -2.55 6.25 -10.51
C PHE A 224 -2.15 6.22 -12.00
N ILE A 225 -3.13 5.96 -12.85
CA ILE A 225 -2.96 5.90 -14.30
C ILE A 225 -3.12 7.31 -14.85
N THR A 226 -1.98 7.97 -15.05
CA THR A 226 -1.85 9.31 -15.65
C THR A 226 -1.53 9.19 -17.15
N ARG A 227 -1.30 10.32 -17.84
CA ARG A 227 -0.84 10.36 -19.25
C ARG A 227 0.61 9.86 -19.48
N GLN A 228 1.11 9.01 -18.57
CA GLN A 228 2.43 8.36 -18.53
C GLN A 228 3.58 9.23 -17.96
N PRO A 229 4.47 8.62 -17.13
CA PRO A 229 4.38 7.26 -16.59
C PRO A 229 3.30 7.14 -15.49
N PRO A 230 2.61 5.99 -15.35
CA PRO A 230 1.78 5.71 -14.18
C PRO A 230 2.57 5.81 -12.88
N ILE A 231 1.90 6.26 -11.82
CA ILE A 231 2.49 6.40 -10.49
C ILE A 231 1.94 5.30 -9.59
N TYR A 232 2.81 4.56 -8.93
CA TYR A 232 2.43 3.50 -8.01
C TYR A 232 2.90 3.81 -6.59
N PHE A 233 2.02 3.62 -5.62
CA PHE A 233 2.33 3.68 -4.20
C PHE A 233 2.07 2.30 -3.59
N ASP A 234 3.10 1.72 -2.99
CA ASP A 234 3.07 0.36 -2.44
C ASP A 234 2.56 0.26 -1.00
N GLY A 235 2.17 1.38 -0.40
CA GLY A 235 1.87 1.49 1.04
C GLY A 235 2.99 2.17 1.83
N SER A 236 4.20 2.25 1.27
CA SER A 236 5.39 2.84 1.90
C SER A 236 6.02 3.94 1.04
N THR A 237 6.25 3.69 -0.25
CA THR A 237 7.04 4.52 -1.16
C THR A 237 6.33 4.70 -2.49
N ILE A 238 6.63 5.82 -3.16
CA ILE A 238 6.07 6.16 -4.47
C ILE A 238 7.10 5.81 -5.55
N HIS A 239 6.62 5.11 -6.57
CA HIS A 239 7.37 4.59 -7.70
C HIS A 239 6.75 5.08 -9.01
N GLU A 240 7.59 5.18 -10.03
CA GLU A 240 7.15 5.35 -11.42
C GLU A 240 7.14 4.00 -12.12
N CYS A 241 6.06 3.73 -12.86
CA CYS A 241 5.95 2.50 -13.65
C CYS A 241 6.31 2.82 -15.10
N LYS A 242 7.40 2.24 -15.62
CA LYS A 242 7.69 2.31 -17.07
C LYS A 242 6.64 1.59 -17.90
N GLN A 243 6.15 0.47 -17.36
CA GLN A 243 5.10 -0.36 -17.92
C GLN A 243 4.23 -0.91 -16.78
N LEU A 244 3.02 -1.35 -17.07
CA LEU A 244 2.21 -2.04 -16.07
C LEU A 244 2.82 -3.42 -15.75
N PRO A 245 2.72 -3.88 -14.49
CA PRO A 245 3.15 -5.22 -14.11
C PRO A 245 2.44 -6.30 -14.92
N TYR A 246 3.08 -7.46 -15.05
CA TYR A 246 2.48 -8.61 -15.73
C TYR A 246 1.07 -8.88 -15.18
N SER A 247 0.09 -9.03 -16.07
CA SER A 247 -1.33 -9.14 -15.69
C SER A 247 -1.65 -10.37 -14.83
N GLY A 248 -0.83 -11.42 -14.88
CA GLY A 248 -0.95 -12.60 -14.04
C GLY A 248 -0.31 -12.46 -12.64
N ASN A 249 0.31 -11.33 -12.32
CA ASN A 249 0.89 -11.08 -10.99
C ASN A 249 -0.22 -10.84 -9.95
N GLN A 250 -0.71 -11.90 -9.33
CA GLN A 250 -1.79 -11.85 -8.35
C GLN A 250 -1.41 -11.17 -7.02
N GLN A 251 -0.11 -11.04 -6.72
CA GLN A 251 0.36 -10.28 -5.56
C GLN A 251 0.25 -8.78 -5.81
N PHE A 252 0.53 -8.34 -7.04
CA PHE A 252 0.33 -6.95 -7.43
C PHE A 252 -1.15 -6.64 -7.69
N TRP A 253 -1.80 -7.42 -8.54
CA TRP A 253 -3.18 -7.22 -8.94
C TRP A 253 -4.13 -7.91 -7.97
N SER A 254 -4.55 -7.16 -6.96
CA SER A 254 -5.36 -7.68 -5.87
C SER A 254 -6.46 -6.70 -5.46
N PRO A 255 -7.53 -7.16 -4.78
CA PRO A 255 -8.67 -6.32 -4.46
C PRO A 255 -8.31 -5.07 -3.64
N ASP A 256 -7.26 -5.12 -2.83
CA ASP A 256 -6.74 -3.99 -2.02
C ASP A 256 -6.06 -2.89 -2.85
N LEU A 257 -5.60 -3.18 -4.07
CA LEU A 257 -5.04 -2.18 -4.98
C LEU A 257 -6.15 -1.26 -5.51
N TRP A 258 -5.96 0.05 -5.35
CA TRP A 258 -6.81 1.07 -5.92
C TRP A 258 -6.21 1.65 -7.20
N CYS A 259 -6.83 1.35 -8.33
CA CYS A 259 -6.50 1.94 -9.62
C CYS A 259 -7.30 3.24 -9.81
N LEU A 260 -6.60 4.37 -9.82
CA LEU A 260 -7.18 5.69 -10.05
C LEU A 260 -6.99 6.05 -11.52
N VAL A 261 -8.09 6.26 -12.24
CA VAL A 261 -8.08 6.51 -13.68
C VAL A 261 -8.80 7.81 -14.00
N ASP A 262 -8.20 8.66 -14.82
CA ASP A 262 -8.82 9.91 -15.26
C ASP A 262 -9.01 9.95 -16.77
N SER A 263 -10.27 10.13 -17.18
CA SER A 263 -10.71 10.40 -18.55
C SER A 263 -10.42 9.32 -19.60
N VAL A 264 -10.02 8.11 -19.17
CA VAL A 264 -9.81 6.93 -20.02
C VAL A 264 -10.68 5.78 -19.50
N ASP A 265 -11.31 5.02 -20.40
CA ASP A 265 -12.03 3.80 -19.99
C ASP A 265 -11.00 2.76 -19.51
N PRO A 266 -11.04 2.34 -18.24
CA PRO A 266 -10.07 1.39 -17.69
C PRO A 266 -10.12 0.03 -18.39
N THR A 267 -11.22 -0.34 -19.07
CA THR A 267 -11.27 -1.59 -19.86
C THR A 267 -10.39 -1.53 -21.12
N ASN A 268 -10.03 -0.34 -21.56
CA ASN A 268 -9.17 -0.11 -22.73
C ASN A 268 -7.70 0.08 -22.37
N VAL A 269 -7.34 0.02 -21.07
CA VAL A 269 -5.96 0.10 -20.63
C VAL A 269 -5.28 -1.25 -20.85
N ALA A 270 -4.47 -1.34 -21.89
CA ALA A 270 -3.77 -2.57 -22.26
C ALA A 270 -2.94 -3.11 -21.08
N GLY A 271 -3.08 -4.41 -20.79
CA GLY A 271 -2.34 -5.09 -19.73
C GLY A 271 -2.90 -4.94 -18.31
N MET A 272 -3.97 -4.15 -18.12
CA MET A 272 -4.59 -3.98 -16.80
C MET A 272 -5.68 -5.05 -16.55
N PRO A 273 -5.49 -5.99 -15.60
CA PRO A 273 -6.51 -6.96 -15.20
C PRO A 273 -7.53 -6.30 -14.26
N ILE A 274 -8.46 -5.54 -14.85
CA ILE A 274 -9.42 -4.71 -14.09
C ILE A 274 -10.23 -5.49 -13.06
N GLU A 275 -10.56 -6.75 -13.36
CA GLU A 275 -11.36 -7.64 -12.51
C GLU A 275 -10.67 -8.07 -11.21
N CYS A 276 -9.37 -7.82 -11.09
CA CYS A 276 -8.60 -8.16 -9.89
C CYS A 276 -8.56 -7.03 -8.87
N CYS A 277 -8.86 -5.77 -9.26
CA CYS A 277 -8.54 -4.58 -8.46
C CYS A 277 -9.75 -3.71 -8.17
N SER A 278 -9.61 -2.78 -7.22
CA SER A 278 -10.59 -1.70 -7.05
C SER A 278 -10.27 -0.55 -8.00
N VAL A 279 -11.30 0.11 -8.54
CA VAL A 279 -11.14 1.14 -9.56
C VAL A 279 -11.99 2.36 -9.23
N LEU A 280 -11.38 3.53 -9.23
CA LEU A 280 -12.08 4.80 -9.23
C LEU A 280 -11.79 5.53 -10.54
N LEU A 281 -12.84 5.73 -11.33
CA LEU A 281 -12.79 6.39 -12.63
C LEU A 281 -13.36 7.80 -12.53
N SER A 282 -12.56 8.82 -12.80
CA SER A 282 -13.03 10.17 -13.09
C SER A 282 -13.32 10.29 -14.59
N SER A 283 -14.56 10.59 -14.98
CA SER A 283 -14.87 10.80 -16.40
C SER A 283 -16.07 11.73 -16.60
N THR A 284 -16.11 12.42 -17.74
CA THR A 284 -17.31 13.16 -18.15
C THR A 284 -18.41 12.19 -18.60
N PRO A 285 -19.70 12.55 -18.55
CA PRO A 285 -20.82 11.65 -18.85
C PRO A 285 -20.90 11.12 -20.30
N ARG A 286 -19.87 11.27 -21.13
CA ARG A 286 -19.85 10.76 -22.50
C ARG A 286 -19.98 9.24 -22.47
N ARG A 287 -20.97 8.71 -23.19
CA ARG A 287 -21.33 7.28 -23.18
C ARG A 287 -20.14 6.40 -23.57
N ASP A 288 -19.33 6.86 -24.51
CA ASP A 288 -18.25 6.09 -25.11
C ASP A 288 -17.06 5.82 -24.16
N CYS A 289 -16.93 6.60 -23.07
CA CYS A 289 -15.79 6.49 -22.15
C CYS A 289 -16.05 5.61 -20.92
N ILE A 290 -17.29 5.12 -20.74
CA ILE A 290 -17.69 4.41 -19.51
C ILE A 290 -18.71 3.28 -19.79
N SER A 291 -19.03 2.99 -21.06
CA SER A 291 -20.10 2.03 -21.37
C SER A 291 -19.75 0.61 -20.93
N GLU A 292 -18.50 0.18 -21.13
CA GLU A 292 -18.07 -1.17 -20.78
C GLU A 292 -17.77 -1.28 -19.29
N PHE A 293 -17.11 -0.27 -18.70
CA PHE A 293 -16.85 -0.25 -17.26
C PHE A 293 -18.16 -0.36 -16.44
N LYS A 294 -19.25 0.30 -16.86
CA LYS A 294 -20.55 0.22 -16.20
C LYS A 294 -21.21 -1.17 -16.24
N LYS A 295 -20.80 -2.05 -17.15
CA LYS A 295 -21.34 -3.41 -17.27
C LYS A 295 -20.61 -4.41 -16.36
N LEU A 296 -19.50 -4.02 -15.73
CA LEU A 296 -18.71 -4.92 -14.90
C LEU A 296 -19.41 -5.30 -13.60
N ALA A 297 -19.01 -6.44 -13.04
CA ALA A 297 -19.43 -6.91 -11.72
C ALA A 297 -18.28 -6.76 -10.70
N PRO A 298 -18.51 -6.14 -9.52
CA PRO A 298 -19.78 -5.54 -9.08
C PRO A 298 -20.13 -4.28 -9.87
N THR A 299 -21.42 -3.97 -10.01
CA THR A 299 -21.87 -2.76 -10.72
C THR A 299 -21.20 -1.52 -10.13
N PRO A 300 -20.56 -0.65 -10.95
CA PRO A 300 -19.92 0.56 -10.43
C PRO A 300 -20.91 1.54 -9.83
N ASP A 301 -20.60 2.06 -8.65
CA ASP A 301 -21.36 3.17 -8.07
C ASP A 301 -21.07 4.45 -8.84
N VAL A 302 -22.12 5.19 -9.22
CA VAL A 302 -21.97 6.43 -9.99
C VAL A 302 -22.26 7.64 -9.10
N PHE A 303 -21.25 8.49 -8.93
CA PHE A 303 -21.32 9.72 -8.16
C PHE A 303 -21.29 10.94 -9.07
N TYR A 304 -22.24 11.85 -8.90
CA TYR A 304 -22.32 13.10 -9.64
C TYR A 304 -21.69 14.23 -8.82
N MET A 305 -20.62 14.83 -9.34
CA MET A 305 -19.97 15.97 -8.72
C MET A 305 -20.81 17.24 -8.91
N PRO A 306 -21.23 17.89 -7.81
CA PRO A 306 -22.10 19.08 -7.89
C PRO A 306 -21.35 20.30 -8.41
N LEU A 307 -22.11 21.27 -8.90
CA LEU A 307 -21.61 22.60 -9.24
C LEU A 307 -20.95 23.27 -8.03
N TRP A 308 -20.00 24.17 -8.28
CA TRP A 308 -19.41 24.97 -7.19
C TRP A 308 -20.38 26.05 -6.74
N THR A 309 -20.49 26.27 -5.43
CA THR A 309 -21.24 27.43 -4.92
C THR A 309 -20.40 28.71 -5.08
N LYS A 310 -21.05 29.87 -5.00
CA LYS A 310 -20.36 31.16 -5.11
C LYS A 310 -19.34 31.35 -3.98
N GLU A 311 -19.64 30.84 -2.78
CA GLU A 311 -18.77 30.86 -1.60
C GLU A 311 -17.54 29.97 -1.78
N GLU A 312 -17.72 28.75 -2.30
CA GLU A 312 -16.60 27.87 -2.64
C GLU A 312 -15.68 28.55 -3.68
N LEU A 313 -16.25 29.24 -4.67
CA LEU A 313 -15.50 29.95 -5.71
C LEU A 313 -14.78 31.18 -5.16
N ALA A 314 -15.45 31.98 -4.31
CA ALA A 314 -14.85 33.12 -3.64
C ALA A 314 -13.63 32.71 -2.79
N THR A 315 -13.69 31.52 -2.19
CA THR A 315 -12.58 30.95 -1.40
C THR A 315 -11.33 30.67 -2.26
N ILE A 316 -11.51 30.22 -3.50
CA ILE A 316 -10.39 29.92 -4.41
C ILE A 316 -10.01 31.08 -5.34
N ALA A 317 -10.87 32.08 -5.50
CA ALA A 317 -10.65 33.21 -6.40
C ALA A 317 -9.33 33.97 -6.19
N PRO A 318 -8.84 34.20 -4.94
CA PRO A 318 -7.54 34.82 -4.71
C PRO A 318 -6.36 34.09 -5.35
N MET A 319 -6.50 32.79 -5.62
CA MET A 319 -5.47 32.00 -6.32
C MET A 319 -5.40 32.33 -7.82
N TYR A 320 -6.36 33.09 -8.37
CA TYR A 320 -6.44 33.43 -9.80
C TYR A 320 -6.56 34.95 -10.00
N PRO A 321 -5.48 35.73 -9.73
CA PRO A 321 -5.53 37.19 -9.78
C PRO A 321 -5.98 37.76 -11.13
N HIS A 322 -5.65 37.07 -12.24
CA HIS A 322 -6.07 37.48 -13.59
C HIS A 322 -7.58 37.45 -13.80
N ALA A 323 -8.32 36.68 -13.00
CA ALA A 323 -9.76 36.56 -13.08
C ALA A 323 -10.48 37.40 -12.01
N ALA A 324 -9.75 38.11 -11.13
CA ALA A 324 -10.32 38.81 -9.97
C ALA A 324 -11.44 39.80 -10.34
N ALA A 325 -11.30 40.51 -11.47
CA ALA A 325 -12.28 41.49 -11.93
C ALA A 325 -13.48 40.90 -12.68
N VAL A 326 -13.42 39.63 -13.11
CA VAL A 326 -14.38 39.05 -14.07
C VAL A 326 -15.07 37.79 -13.57
N TRP A 327 -14.53 37.08 -12.58
CA TRP A 327 -15.02 35.76 -12.20
C TRP A 327 -16.46 35.80 -11.67
N GLU A 328 -16.86 36.86 -10.95
CA GLU A 328 -18.23 37.02 -10.45
C GLU A 328 -19.23 37.19 -11.60
N ASN A 329 -18.92 38.03 -12.58
CA ASN A 329 -19.75 38.20 -13.76
C ASN A 329 -19.85 36.89 -14.57
N ARG A 330 -18.71 36.19 -14.73
CA ARG A 330 -18.67 34.87 -15.37
C ARG A 330 -19.52 33.86 -14.59
N PHE A 331 -19.59 33.93 -13.26
CA PHE A 331 -20.42 33.02 -12.46
C PHE A 331 -21.91 33.22 -12.76
N GLU A 332 -22.38 34.47 -12.85
CA GLU A 332 -23.78 34.76 -13.18
C GLU A 332 -24.15 34.25 -14.60
N CYS A 333 -23.19 34.25 -15.54
CA CYS A 333 -23.43 33.83 -16.93
C CYS A 333 -23.22 32.34 -17.19
N LEU A 334 -22.21 31.73 -16.55
CA LEU A 334 -21.70 30.39 -16.87
C LEU A 334 -21.90 29.37 -15.74
N GLY A 335 -22.38 29.84 -14.58
CA GLY A 335 -22.60 29.03 -13.39
C GLY A 335 -21.30 28.61 -12.70
N GLY A 336 -21.45 27.70 -11.72
CA GLY A 336 -20.39 27.26 -10.83
C GLY A 336 -19.37 26.29 -11.43
N VAL A 337 -18.71 26.63 -12.55
CA VAL A 337 -17.71 25.78 -13.22
C VAL A 337 -16.33 26.46 -13.20
N PRO A 338 -15.44 26.13 -12.24
CA PRO A 338 -14.18 26.86 -12.01
C PRO A 338 -13.33 27.06 -13.26
N ARG A 339 -13.24 26.05 -14.14
CA ARG A 339 -12.45 26.14 -15.37
C ARG A 339 -12.93 27.23 -16.32
N LEU A 340 -14.23 27.53 -16.35
CA LEU A 340 -14.79 28.61 -17.17
C LEU A 340 -14.63 29.98 -16.50
N LEU A 341 -14.62 30.01 -15.17
CA LEU A 341 -14.53 31.25 -14.40
C LEU A 341 -13.09 31.77 -14.30
N PHE A 342 -12.13 30.86 -14.10
CA PHE A 342 -10.74 31.18 -13.85
C PHE A 342 -9.79 30.86 -15.00
N SER A 343 -10.30 30.48 -16.18
CA SER A 343 -9.47 30.42 -17.39
C SER A 343 -8.89 31.79 -17.71
N ARG A 344 -7.64 31.79 -18.20
CA ARG A 344 -7.00 32.98 -18.78
C ARG A 344 -7.74 33.44 -20.02
#